data_AF-A0A9X1PUF1-F1
#
_entry.id   AF-A0A9X1PUF1-F1
#
_cell.length_a   1.000
_cell.length_b   1.000
_cell.length_c   1.000
_cell.angle_alpha   90.00
_cell.angle_beta   90.00
_cell.angle_gamma   90.00
#
_symmetry.space_group_name_H-M   'P 1'
#
loop_
_entity.id
_entity.type
_entity.pdbx_description
1 polymer ?
#
loop_
_entity_poly.entity_id
_entity_poly.type
_entity_poly.pdbx_seq_one_letter_code
_entity_poly.pdbx_strand_id
1 'polypeptide(L)'
;MNPVKIFIYVVALLFPTTFVGCTNSVEERDEIGMNRSIYVDEFKLTYFRKMLLKTYNNSGAAREIINQDHSGFTEIVLTMDDYNLLDSLTSADNEFLKSDSAYSIGRRAEGAEGKQSLGLILDRISSHWLDSLALRRFEISNANTSMFYD
;
A
#
# COMPACT_ATOMS: atom_id res chain seq x y z
N MET A 1 -59.38 -5.90 34.31
CA MET A 1 -58.00 -6.06 33.78
C MET A 1 -57.23 -6.92 34.77
N ASN A 2 -56.69 -8.07 34.35
CA ASN A 2 -56.22 -9.09 35.30
C ASN A 2 -54.84 -8.68 35.87
N PRO A 3 -54.70 -8.49 37.19
CA PRO A 3 -53.47 -7.96 37.81
C PRO A 3 -52.24 -8.82 37.52
N VAL A 4 -52.43 -10.11 37.28
CA VAL A 4 -51.36 -11.05 36.91
C VAL A 4 -50.80 -10.77 35.51
N LYS A 5 -51.66 -10.35 34.57
CA LYS A 5 -51.22 -10.01 33.21
C LYS A 5 -50.42 -8.72 33.19
N ILE A 6 -50.81 -7.73 34.01
CA ILE A 6 -50.11 -6.45 34.13
C ILE A 6 -48.69 -6.66 34.70
N PHE A 7 -48.54 -7.55 35.69
CA PHE A 7 -47.23 -7.86 36.28
C PHE A 7 -46.28 -8.52 35.27
N ILE A 8 -46.79 -9.43 34.41
CA ILE A 8 -46.00 -10.07 33.36
C ILE A 8 -45.50 -9.05 32.33
N TYR A 9 -46.33 -8.09 31.93
CA TYR A 9 -45.91 -7.03 30.99
C TYR A 9 -44.87 -6.09 31.60
N VAL A 10 -44.94 -5.79 32.90
CA VAL A 10 -43.97 -4.92 33.57
C VAL A 10 -42.61 -5.61 33.75
N VAL A 11 -42.59 -6.91 34.03
CA VAL A 11 -41.33 -7.69 34.13
C VAL A 11 -40.68 -7.90 32.76
N ALA A 12 -41.47 -8.06 31.69
CA ALA A 12 -40.95 -8.20 30.32
C ALA A 12 -40.37 -6.90 29.74
N LEU A 13 -40.76 -5.73 30.27
CA LEU A 13 -40.27 -4.41 29.83
C LEU A 13 -39.01 -3.94 30.57
N LEU A 14 -38.58 -4.64 31.63
CA LEU A 14 -37.44 -4.30 32.48
C LEU A 14 -36.17 -5.11 32.19
N PHE A 15 -36.13 -5.85 31.08
CA PHE A 15 -34.90 -6.47 30.56
C PHE A 15 -34.43 -5.78 29.27
N PRO A 16 -33.90 -4.55 29.31
CA PRO A 16 -32.94 -4.17 28.30
C PRO A 16 -31.64 -4.89 28.66
N THR A 17 -31.44 -6.11 28.16
CA THR A 17 -30.11 -6.71 28.12
C THR A 17 -29.26 -5.78 27.26
N THR A 18 -28.46 -4.97 27.92
CA THR A 18 -27.40 -4.18 27.31
C THR A 18 -26.44 -5.14 26.62
N PHE A 19 -26.65 -5.37 25.33
CA PHE A 19 -25.62 -5.90 24.46
C PHE A 19 -24.55 -4.83 24.32
N VAL A 20 -23.65 -4.77 25.30
CA VAL A 20 -22.33 -4.19 25.08
C VAL A 20 -21.61 -5.20 24.22
N GLY A 21 -21.62 -4.98 22.90
CA GLY A 21 -20.75 -5.74 22.00
C GLY A 21 -19.31 -5.40 22.35
N CYS A 22 -18.63 -6.27 23.10
CA CYS A 22 -17.18 -6.27 23.14
C CYS A 22 -16.70 -6.75 21.76
N THR A 23 -16.25 -5.83 20.92
CA THR A 23 -15.39 -6.19 19.78
C THR A 23 -14.10 -6.76 20.36
N ASN A 24 -13.67 -7.91 19.85
CA ASN A 24 -12.49 -8.59 20.38
C ASN A 24 -11.23 -7.91 19.85
N SER A 25 -10.33 -7.48 20.74
CA SER A 25 -9.03 -6.87 20.36
C SER A 25 -8.12 -7.73 19.46
N VAL A 26 -8.46 -8.99 19.25
CA VAL A 26 -7.78 -9.89 18.30
C VAL A 26 -8.23 -9.62 16.87
N GLU A 27 -9.53 -9.46 16.65
CA GLU A 27 -10.12 -9.21 15.33
C GLU A 27 -9.64 -7.87 14.76
N GLU A 28 -9.58 -6.83 15.61
CA GLU A 28 -9.04 -5.52 15.25
C GLU A 28 -7.54 -5.57 14.89
N ARG A 29 -6.73 -6.37 15.61
CA ARG A 29 -5.29 -6.51 15.29
C ARG A 29 -5.07 -7.25 13.98
N ASP A 30 -5.88 -8.26 13.69
CA ASP A 30 -5.80 -9.02 12.44
C ASP A 30 -6.18 -8.15 11.24
N GLU A 31 -7.22 -7.31 11.38
CA GLU A 31 -7.63 -6.34 10.35
C GLU A 31 -6.54 -5.28 10.09
N ILE A 32 -5.99 -4.67 11.14
CA ILE A 32 -4.88 -3.71 11.02
C ILE A 32 -3.66 -4.37 10.36
N GLY A 33 -3.35 -5.60 10.74
CA GLY A 33 -2.26 -6.38 10.16
C GLY A 33 -2.45 -6.61 8.66
N MET A 34 -3.66 -6.99 8.25
CA MET A 34 -4.03 -7.21 6.85
C MET A 34 -3.97 -5.91 6.04
N ASN A 35 -4.55 -4.82 6.54
CA ASN A 35 -4.52 -3.50 5.90
C ASN A 35 -3.09 -2.99 5.72
N ARG A 36 -2.23 -3.22 6.72
CA ARG A 36 -0.80 -2.90 6.66
C ARG A 36 -0.08 -3.67 5.55
N SER A 37 -0.32 -4.98 5.43
CA SER A 37 0.30 -5.77 4.36
C SER A 37 -0.16 -5.33 2.97
N ILE A 38 -1.46 -5.11 2.79
CA ILE A 38 -2.04 -4.63 1.51
C ILE A 38 -1.43 -3.28 1.13
N TYR A 39 -1.31 -2.36 2.09
CA TYR A 39 -0.71 -1.05 1.85
C TYR A 39 0.75 -1.17 1.39
N VAL A 40 1.56 -2.00 2.06
CA VAL A 40 2.97 -2.17 1.69
C VAL A 40 3.11 -2.77 0.28
N ASP A 41 2.30 -3.78 -0.03
CA ASP A 41 2.33 -4.43 -1.34
C ASP A 41 1.92 -3.45 -2.45
N GLU A 42 0.86 -2.66 -2.24
CA GLU A 42 0.41 -1.65 -3.21
C GLU A 42 1.45 -0.52 -3.38
N PHE A 43 2.11 -0.11 -2.30
CA PHE A 43 3.19 0.88 -2.34
C PHE A 43 4.36 0.41 -3.20
N LYS A 44 4.80 -0.85 -3.00
CA LYS A 44 5.88 -1.47 -3.79
C LYS A 44 5.48 -1.71 -5.24
N LEU A 45 4.26 -2.17 -5.48
CA LEU A 45 3.74 -2.41 -6.82
C LEU A 45 3.63 -1.09 -7.61
N THR A 46 3.18 -0.02 -6.96
CA THR A 46 3.14 1.32 -7.55
C THR A 46 4.55 1.84 -7.86
N TYR A 47 5.51 1.65 -6.95
CA TYR A 47 6.93 1.95 -7.22
C TYR A 47 7.43 1.20 -8.46
N PHE A 48 7.20 -0.12 -8.52
CA PHE A 48 7.59 -0.98 -9.65
C PHE A 48 7.03 -0.48 -10.98
N ARG A 49 5.71 -0.25 -11.05
CA ARG A 49 5.02 0.24 -12.26
C ARG A 49 5.57 1.59 -12.73
N LYS A 50 5.76 2.54 -11.80
CA LYS A 50 6.33 3.86 -12.11
C LYS A 50 7.76 3.76 -12.62
N MET A 51 8.60 2.92 -12.00
CA MET A 51 9.96 2.69 -12.48
C MET A 51 9.94 2.09 -13.88
N LEU A 52 9.13 1.06 -14.14
CA LEU A 52 9.03 0.43 -15.45
C LEU A 52 8.69 1.46 -16.54
N LEU A 53 7.70 2.32 -16.30
CA LEU A 53 7.38 3.40 -17.23
C LEU A 53 8.56 4.38 -17.41
N LYS A 54 9.17 4.85 -16.32
CA LYS A 54 10.22 5.87 -16.39
C LYS A 54 11.52 5.34 -17.02
N THR A 55 11.92 4.10 -16.75
CA THR A 55 13.18 3.52 -17.25
C THR A 55 13.10 3.13 -18.72
N TYR A 56 11.90 2.74 -19.19
CA TYR A 56 11.63 2.40 -20.58
C TYR A 56 11.00 3.57 -21.36
N ASN A 57 11.18 4.81 -20.89
CA ASN A 57 10.74 6.04 -21.55
C ASN A 57 9.25 6.01 -21.98
N ASN A 58 8.41 5.44 -21.12
CA ASN A 58 6.98 5.32 -21.33
C ASN A 58 6.64 4.62 -22.67
N SER A 59 7.41 3.58 -23.03
CA SER A 59 7.22 2.82 -24.26
C SER A 59 5.86 2.12 -24.31
N GLY A 60 5.36 1.86 -25.51
CA GLY A 60 4.10 1.12 -25.70
C GLY A 60 4.11 -0.25 -25.03
N ALA A 61 5.24 -0.98 -25.11
CA ALA A 61 5.39 -2.29 -24.46
C ALA A 61 5.32 -2.21 -22.93
N ALA A 62 5.94 -1.21 -22.30
CA ALA A 62 5.87 -1.03 -20.86
C ALA A 62 4.45 -0.67 -20.40
N ARG A 63 3.75 0.17 -21.17
CA ARG A 63 2.33 0.46 -20.91
C ARG A 63 1.46 -0.77 -21.07
N GLU A 64 1.68 -1.58 -22.09
CA GLU A 64 0.90 -2.79 -22.32
C GLU A 64 1.02 -3.77 -21.14
N ILE A 65 2.25 -4.00 -20.65
CA ILE A 65 2.49 -4.82 -19.47
C ILE A 65 1.69 -4.31 -18.27
N ILE A 66 1.70 -2.99 -18.02
CA ILE A 66 1.00 -2.38 -16.89
C ILE A 66 -0.51 -2.41 -17.07
N ASN A 67 -1.00 -2.16 -18.28
CA ASN A 67 -2.44 -2.13 -18.58
C ASN A 67 -3.07 -3.52 -18.54
N GLN A 68 -2.29 -4.57 -18.85
CA GLN A 68 -2.73 -5.96 -18.76
C GLN A 68 -2.53 -6.56 -17.36
N ASP A 69 -1.74 -5.91 -16.51
CA ASP A 69 -1.52 -6.35 -15.15
C ASP A 69 -2.74 -6.02 -14.26
N HIS A 70 -3.31 -7.06 -13.66
CA HIS A 70 -4.44 -6.96 -12.74
C HIS A 70 -4.02 -7.16 -11.27
N SER A 71 -2.72 -7.09 -10.99
CA SER A 71 -2.20 -7.15 -9.62
C SER A 71 -2.60 -5.92 -8.81
N GLY A 72 -2.55 -6.03 -7.48
CA GLY A 72 -2.86 -4.93 -6.57
C GLY A 72 -4.29 -4.94 -6.06
N PHE A 73 -4.69 -3.83 -5.43
CA PHE A 73 -6.01 -3.69 -4.82
C PHE A 73 -6.93 -2.79 -5.64
N THR A 74 -8.22 -3.13 -5.73
CA THR A 74 -9.21 -2.35 -6.50
C THR A 74 -9.63 -1.06 -5.82
N GLU A 75 -9.43 -0.97 -4.52
CA GLU A 75 -9.77 0.21 -3.72
C GLU A 75 -8.58 1.17 -3.62
N ILE A 76 -8.87 2.44 -3.35
CA ILE A 76 -7.81 3.44 -3.17
C ILE A 76 -7.14 3.20 -1.81
N VAL A 77 -5.97 2.55 -1.83
CA VAL A 77 -5.18 2.25 -0.63
C VAL A 77 -4.15 3.35 -0.33
N LEU A 78 -3.55 3.94 -1.37
CA LEU A 78 -2.50 4.95 -1.25
C LEU A 78 -3.08 6.37 -1.32
N THR A 79 -2.53 7.28 -0.51
CA THR A 79 -2.90 8.70 -0.53
C THR A 79 -2.27 9.41 -1.72
N MET A 80 -2.79 10.59 -2.08
CA MET A 80 -2.18 11.41 -3.15
C MET A 80 -0.72 11.80 -2.83
N ASP A 81 -0.41 12.03 -1.56
CA ASP A 81 0.96 12.32 -1.11
C ASP A 81 1.89 11.12 -1.33
N ASP A 82 1.39 9.89 -1.19
CA ASP A 82 2.15 8.67 -1.47
C ASP A 82 2.47 8.57 -2.97
N TYR A 83 1.50 8.86 -3.83
CA TYR A 83 1.72 8.89 -5.28
C TYR A 83 2.77 9.94 -5.68
N ASN A 84 2.74 11.12 -5.07
CA ASN A 84 3.71 12.19 -5.32
C ASN A 84 5.10 11.81 -4.83
N LEU A 85 5.20 11.22 -3.63
CA LEU A 85 6.44 10.71 -3.07
C LEU A 85 7.05 9.63 -3.99
N LEU A 86 6.25 8.65 -4.38
CA LEU A 86 6.68 7.58 -5.29
C LEU A 86 7.12 8.14 -6.65
N ASP A 87 6.44 9.15 -7.19
CA ASP A 87 6.88 9.78 -8.44
C ASP A 87 8.24 10.46 -8.32
N SER A 88 8.48 11.17 -7.21
CA SER A 88 9.76 11.81 -6.92
C SER A 88 10.88 10.78 -6.77
N LEU A 89 10.67 9.73 -5.95
CA LEU A 89 11.65 8.67 -5.72
C LEU A 89 12.02 7.96 -7.02
N THR A 90 11.03 7.55 -7.80
CA THR A 90 11.27 6.85 -9.07
C THR A 90 11.88 7.75 -10.15
N SER A 91 11.70 9.07 -10.06
CA SER A 91 12.42 10.01 -10.92
C SER A 91 13.91 10.06 -10.57
N ALA A 92 14.24 10.17 -9.28
CA ALA A 92 15.62 10.17 -8.80
C ALA A 92 16.35 8.86 -9.15
N ASP A 93 15.70 7.71 -8.95
CA ASP A 93 16.28 6.41 -9.31
C ASP A 93 16.46 6.24 -10.84
N ASN A 94 15.56 6.77 -11.66
CA ASN A 94 15.73 6.77 -13.11
C ASN A 94 16.89 7.68 -13.57
N GLU A 95 17.11 8.82 -12.91
CA GLU A 95 18.28 9.68 -13.15
C GLU A 95 19.58 8.99 -12.76
N PHE A 96 19.58 8.31 -11.61
CA PHE A 96 20.68 7.45 -11.20
C PHE A 96 20.99 6.37 -12.26
N LEU A 97 19.98 5.66 -12.77
CA LEU A 97 20.17 4.67 -13.84
C LEU A 97 20.78 5.26 -15.11
N LYS A 98 20.31 6.45 -15.54
CA LYS A 98 20.84 7.12 -16.73
C LYS A 98 22.31 7.48 -16.55
N SER A 99 22.67 8.01 -15.38
CA SER A 99 24.05 8.39 -15.09
C SER A 99 24.96 7.16 -14.94
N ASP A 100 24.58 6.13 -14.17
CA ASP A 100 25.34 4.89 -14.03
C ASP A 100 25.58 4.22 -15.39
N SER A 101 24.54 4.14 -16.23
CA SER A 101 24.68 3.59 -17.58
C SER A 101 25.73 4.35 -18.40
N ALA A 102 25.72 5.69 -18.36
CA ALA A 102 26.69 6.51 -19.09
C ALA A 102 28.12 6.33 -18.56
N TYR A 103 28.29 6.21 -17.24
CA TYR A 103 29.58 5.98 -16.62
C TYR A 103 30.10 4.54 -16.78
N SER A 104 29.23 3.57 -17.05
CA SER A 104 29.60 2.15 -17.13
C SER A 104 30.17 1.70 -18.47
N ILE A 105 30.10 2.55 -19.50
CA ILE A 105 30.60 2.28 -20.86
C ILE A 105 32.08 1.92 -20.79
N GLY A 106 32.46 0.74 -21.33
CA GLY A 106 33.85 0.26 -21.33
C GLY A 106 34.39 -0.21 -19.97
N ARG A 107 33.56 -0.23 -18.91
CA ARG A 107 33.94 -0.77 -17.58
C ARG A 107 33.24 -2.08 -17.24
N ARG A 108 32.24 -2.49 -18.01
CA ARG A 108 31.49 -3.74 -17.81
C ARG A 108 31.84 -4.74 -18.92
N ALA A 109 31.58 -6.02 -18.67
CA ALA A 109 31.69 -7.04 -19.71
C ALA A 109 30.80 -6.65 -20.90
N GLU A 110 31.24 -6.91 -22.13
CA GLU A 110 30.65 -6.40 -23.38
C GLU A 110 29.14 -6.70 -23.55
N GLY A 111 28.61 -7.73 -22.87
CA GLY A 111 27.18 -8.08 -22.87
C GLY A 111 26.33 -7.46 -21.75
N ALA A 112 26.95 -6.77 -20.79
CA ALA A 112 26.29 -6.16 -19.63
C ALA A 112 26.29 -4.61 -19.70
N GLU A 113 26.59 -4.05 -20.88
CA GLU A 113 26.57 -2.62 -21.13
C GLU A 113 25.13 -2.09 -21.28
N GLY A 114 24.86 -0.91 -20.72
CA GLY A 114 23.57 -0.24 -20.81
C GLY A 114 22.84 -0.09 -19.47
N LYS A 115 21.56 0.31 -19.54
CA LYS A 115 20.73 0.57 -18.36
C LYS A 115 20.29 -0.75 -17.71
N GLN A 116 20.69 -0.96 -16.47
CA GLN A 116 20.31 -2.15 -15.68
C GLN A 116 18.98 -1.95 -14.95
N SER A 117 17.94 -1.55 -15.69
CA SER A 117 16.66 -1.12 -15.14
C SER A 117 16.01 -2.18 -14.23
N LEU A 118 15.90 -3.42 -14.71
CA LEU A 118 15.28 -4.50 -13.95
C LEU A 118 16.10 -4.87 -12.69
N GLY A 119 17.43 -4.80 -12.78
CA GLY A 119 18.31 -5.07 -11.64
C GLY A 119 18.12 -4.06 -10.52
N LEU A 120 18.09 -2.75 -10.85
CA LEU A 120 17.82 -1.71 -9.84
C LEU A 120 16.41 -1.85 -9.27
N ILE A 121 15.41 -2.09 -10.11
CA ILE A 121 14.03 -2.25 -9.65
C ILE A 121 13.94 -3.41 -8.65
N LEU A 122 14.54 -4.56 -8.96
CA LEU A 122 14.54 -5.72 -8.08
C LEU A 122 15.25 -5.44 -6.74
N ASP A 123 16.41 -4.77 -6.78
CA ASP A 123 17.13 -4.34 -5.59
C ASP A 123 16.26 -3.42 -4.71
N ARG A 124 15.60 -2.44 -5.31
CA ARG A 124 14.74 -1.48 -4.61
C ARG A 124 13.52 -2.12 -3.97
N ILE A 125 12.77 -2.95 -4.71
CA ILE A 125 11.53 -3.59 -4.18
C ILE A 125 11.80 -4.67 -3.12
N SER A 126 13.01 -5.23 -3.11
CA SER A 126 13.47 -6.19 -2.09
C SER A 126 14.20 -5.51 -0.93
N SER A 127 14.42 -4.19 -0.99
CA SER A 127 15.18 -3.47 0.02
C SER A 127 14.36 -3.20 1.28
N HIS A 128 14.99 -3.40 2.44
CA HIS A 128 14.41 -3.03 3.74
C HIS A 128 14.07 -1.53 3.83
N TRP A 129 14.77 -0.69 3.05
CA TRP A 129 14.51 0.75 3.02
C TRP A 129 13.12 1.07 2.46
N LEU A 130 12.73 0.46 1.33
CA LEU A 130 11.42 0.72 0.73
C LEU A 130 10.30 0.18 1.63
N ASP A 131 10.54 -0.95 2.28
CA ASP A 131 9.62 -1.56 3.26
C ASP A 131 9.41 -0.63 4.44
N SER A 132 10.50 -0.13 5.03
CA SER A 132 10.45 0.81 6.15
C SER A 132 9.72 2.10 5.78
N LEU A 133 9.94 2.60 4.56
CA LEU A 133 9.26 3.78 4.07
C LEU A 133 7.75 3.53 3.93
N ALA A 134 7.35 2.43 3.27
CA ALA A 134 5.94 2.07 3.09
C ALA A 134 5.23 1.93 4.45
N LEU A 135 5.88 1.28 5.41
CA LEU A 135 5.36 1.13 6.77
C LEU A 135 5.14 2.46 7.49
N ARG A 136 6.11 3.38 7.40
CA ARG A 136 5.97 4.71 7.98
C ARG A 136 4.85 5.51 7.31
N ARG A 137 4.67 5.36 6.00
CA ARG A 137 3.59 6.03 5.26
C ARG A 137 2.21 5.47 5.63
N PHE A 138 2.11 4.16 5.84
CA PHE A 138 0.90 3.53 6.38
C PHE A 138 0.51 4.11 7.75
N GLU A 139 1.45 4.24 8.68
CA GLU A 139 1.20 4.81 10.02
C GLU A 139 0.65 6.24 9.94
N ILE A 140 1.22 7.07 9.05
CA ILE A 140 0.75 8.44 8.82
C ILE A 140 -0.67 8.44 8.23
N SER A 141 -0.91 7.59 7.22
CA SER A 141 -2.22 7.47 6.59
C SER A 141 -3.29 7.03 7.60
N ASN A 142 -2.99 6.01 8.39
CA ASN A 142 -3.92 5.47 9.39
C ASN A 142 -4.22 6.48 10.51
N ALA A 143 -3.21 7.20 11.00
CA ALA A 143 -3.39 8.25 12.01
C ALA A 143 -4.25 9.41 11.49
N ASN A 144 -4.08 9.79 10.22
CA ASN A 144 -4.92 10.81 9.60
C ASN A 144 -6.37 10.35 9.52
N THR A 145 -6.63 9.11 9.11
CA THR A 145 -7.99 8.55 9.06
C THR A 145 -8.66 8.59 10.44
N SER A 146 -7.97 8.17 11.51
CA SER A 146 -8.56 8.21 12.87
C SER A 146 -8.95 9.63 13.32
N MET A 147 -8.19 10.66 12.95
CA MET A 147 -8.48 12.05 13.33
C MET A 147 -9.75 12.64 12.65
N PHE A 148 -10.28 12.01 11.60
CA PHE A 148 -11.50 12.46 10.93
C PHE A 148 -12.79 11.79 11.44
N TYR A 149 -12.66 10.75 12.26
CA TYR A 149 -13.79 9.99 12.81
C TYR A 149 -14.00 10.17 14.32
N ASP A 150 -13.18 11.00 14.98
CA ASP A 150 -13.34 11.48 16.35
C ASP A 150 -14.00 12.88 16.38
#